data_AF-A0A3E0GUJ7-F1
#
_entry.id   AF-A0A3E0GUJ7-F1
#
_cell.length_a   1.000
_cell.length_b   1.000
_cell.length_c   1.000
_cell.angle_alpha   90.00
_cell.angle_beta   90.00
_cell.angle_gamma   90.00
#
_symmetry.space_group_name_H-M   'P 1'
#
loop_
_entity.id
_entity.type
_entity.pdbx_description
1 polymer ?
#
loop_
_entity_poly.entity_id
_entity_poly.type
_entity_poly.pdbx_seq_one_letter_code
_entity_poly.pdbx_strand_id
1 'polypeptide(L)'
;MLATLLAGSSDRAVLAAVRSAVPEWLSAAVRPMPRVGLHGGMAGTLFGLGLVARLHPPVSRLSQRVAGWLGERRFEEFDLISGAVGACLAGYEQPVWFDGEDTGMAHGAAGVLVVSPQPELTAWLLKRAYVGQRRQGWCYGVPGITWALWNAGARTDAVRLMRSLCQTFDPDVNLYGRDADRLGICHGAAGVMLIADAFVREGVTGAVGLRDLMITYLTDRLDLLPDLDDTLLLGAPGVLSALFTVEDADRTWLRCLGLR
;
A
#
# COMPACT_ATOMS: atom_id res chain seq x y z
N MET A 1 -0.91 3.66 11.99
CA MET A 1 -1.92 2.87 12.73
C MET A 1 -2.64 3.74 13.76
N LEU A 2 -1.95 4.31 14.77
CA LEU A 2 -2.56 5.21 15.75
C LEU A 2 -3.22 6.44 15.10
N ALA A 3 -2.50 7.23 14.28
CA ALA A 3 -3.05 8.45 13.68
C ALA A 3 -4.30 8.25 12.78
N THR A 4 -4.48 7.06 12.19
CA THR A 4 -5.64 6.75 11.36
C THR A 4 -6.85 6.34 12.21
N LEU A 5 -6.65 5.46 13.20
CA LEU A 5 -7.67 5.10 14.20
C LEU A 5 -8.18 6.32 14.99
N LEU A 6 -7.32 7.33 15.16
CA LEU A 6 -7.63 8.57 15.88
C LEU A 6 -8.34 9.63 15.03
N ALA A 7 -8.21 9.58 13.69
CA ALA A 7 -8.79 10.58 12.80
C ALA A 7 -10.32 10.46 12.66
N GLY A 8 -10.89 9.30 12.99
CA GLY A 8 -12.33 9.04 12.99
C GLY A 8 -13.01 9.10 14.36
N SER A 9 -12.24 9.28 15.45
CA SER A 9 -12.80 9.27 16.81
C SER A 9 -13.25 10.67 17.25
N SER A 10 -14.51 10.79 17.65
CA SER A 10 -15.06 11.96 18.34
C SER A 10 -14.86 11.92 19.86
N ASP A 11 -14.20 10.88 20.37
CA ASP A 11 -13.98 10.69 21.80
C ASP A 11 -12.95 11.71 22.34
N ARG A 12 -13.39 12.43 23.37
CA ARG A 12 -12.64 13.54 23.97
C ARG A 12 -11.37 13.08 24.68
N ALA A 13 -11.36 11.89 25.30
CA ALA A 13 -10.20 11.33 25.98
C ALA A 13 -9.16 10.84 24.98
N VAL A 14 -9.62 10.23 23.89
CA VAL A 14 -8.79 9.81 22.76
C VAL A 14 -8.10 11.02 22.14
N LEU A 15 -8.86 12.06 21.77
CA LEU A 15 -8.33 13.32 21.22
C LEU A 15 -7.33 14.02 22.16
N ALA A 16 -7.56 13.97 23.48
CA ALA A 16 -6.62 14.51 24.46
C ALA A 16 -5.30 13.73 24.49
N ALA A 17 -5.35 12.40 24.46
CA ALA A 17 -4.16 11.54 24.39
C ALA A 17 -3.36 11.77 23.09
N VAL A 18 -4.03 11.98 21.96
CA VAL A 18 -3.35 12.36 20.70
C VAL A 18 -2.61 13.68 20.87
N ARG A 19 -3.31 14.70 21.39
CA ARG A 19 -2.72 16.03 21.58
C ARG A 19 -1.49 15.99 22.48
N SER A 20 -1.48 15.14 23.51
CA SER A 20 -0.30 14.97 24.36
C SER A 20 0.85 14.20 23.68
N ALA A 21 0.55 13.26 22.78
CA ALA A 21 1.56 12.46 22.08
C ALA A 21 2.15 13.14 20.84
N VAL A 22 1.42 14.08 20.21
CA VAL A 22 1.84 14.77 18.98
C VAL A 22 3.19 15.49 19.14
N PRO A 23 3.49 16.25 20.21
CA PRO A 23 4.78 16.90 20.37
C PRO A 23 5.95 15.90 20.39
N GLU A 24 5.80 14.78 21.11
CA GLU A 24 6.81 13.73 21.21
C GLU A 24 7.01 13.05 19.84
N TRP A 25 5.91 12.68 19.16
CA TRP A 25 5.97 12.13 17.81
C TRP A 25 6.62 13.10 16.82
N LEU A 26 6.26 14.39 16.84
CA LEU A 26 6.88 15.40 15.96
C LEU A 26 8.39 15.53 16.21
N SER A 27 8.82 15.42 17.47
CA SER A 27 10.24 15.48 17.84
C SER A 27 11.04 14.26 17.36
N ALA A 28 10.38 13.10 17.25
CA ALA A 28 10.99 11.85 16.82
C ALA A 28 10.90 11.63 15.28
N ALA A 29 9.74 11.90 14.69
CA ALA A 29 9.40 11.57 13.30
C ALA A 29 9.87 12.61 12.27
N VAL A 30 10.17 13.84 12.71
CA VAL A 30 10.62 14.93 11.83
C VAL A 30 12.10 15.21 12.04
N ARG A 31 12.89 14.13 12.13
CA ARG A 31 14.35 14.24 12.01
C ARG A 31 14.70 14.33 10.52
N PRO A 32 15.55 15.29 10.11
CA PRO A 32 16.01 15.35 8.73
C PRO A 32 16.71 14.04 8.37
N MET A 33 16.14 13.29 7.45
CA MET A 33 16.77 12.11 6.86
C MET A 33 17.01 12.36 5.38
N PRO A 34 18.16 11.94 4.82
CA PRO A 34 18.45 12.14 3.40
C PRO A 34 17.53 11.29 2.49
N ARG A 35 16.82 10.31 3.05
CA ARG A 35 15.93 9.40 2.33
C ARG A 35 14.61 10.06 1.98
N VAL A 36 14.14 9.84 0.75
CA VAL A 36 12.99 10.51 0.17
C VAL A 36 11.70 9.68 0.17
N GLY A 37 11.78 8.36 0.34
CA GLY A 37 10.64 7.43 0.22
C GLY A 37 9.56 7.51 1.31
N LEU A 38 8.45 6.77 1.08
CA LEU A 38 7.29 6.71 1.98
C LEU A 38 7.60 5.93 3.26
N HIS A 39 8.48 4.95 3.21
CA HIS A 39 8.87 4.13 4.34
C HIS A 39 10.30 4.48 4.77
N GLY A 40 10.45 4.98 6.00
CA GLY A 40 11.77 5.38 6.52
C GLY A 40 12.36 6.61 5.81
N GLY A 41 11.56 7.40 5.11
CA GLY A 41 11.97 8.63 4.42
C GLY A 41 10.98 9.79 4.62
N MET A 42 11.34 10.95 4.07
CA MET A 42 10.61 12.20 4.30
C MET A 42 9.23 12.25 3.63
N ALA A 43 8.94 11.44 2.60
CA ALA A 43 7.58 11.30 2.08
C ALA A 43 6.65 10.60 3.08
N GLY A 44 7.14 9.61 3.84
CA GLY A 44 6.40 9.01 4.94
C GLY A 44 6.05 10.01 6.02
N THR A 45 7.03 10.84 6.38
CA THR A 45 6.84 11.97 7.28
C THR A 45 5.79 12.94 6.73
N LEU A 46 5.86 13.32 5.45
CA LEU A 46 4.87 14.18 4.81
C LEU A 46 3.45 13.60 4.90
N PHE A 47 3.29 12.33 4.56
CA PHE A 47 2.01 11.63 4.64
C PHE A 47 1.45 11.61 6.07
N GLY A 48 2.29 11.29 7.05
CA GLY A 48 1.92 11.31 8.48
C GLY A 48 1.52 12.71 8.95
N LEU A 49 2.28 13.75 8.55
CA LEU A 49 1.96 15.15 8.85
C LEU A 49 0.63 15.57 8.23
N GLY A 50 0.32 15.14 7.01
CA GLY A 50 -0.96 15.40 6.36
C GLY A 50 -2.15 14.81 7.14
N LEU A 51 -1.96 13.65 7.79
CA LEU A 51 -2.97 13.06 8.66
C LEU A 51 -3.15 13.81 9.96
N VAL A 52 -2.03 14.11 10.63
CA VAL A 52 -2.06 14.85 11.89
C VAL A 52 -2.60 16.28 11.68
N ALA A 53 -2.32 16.91 10.54
CA ALA A 53 -2.80 18.25 10.22
C ALA A 53 -4.33 18.37 10.22
N ARG A 54 -5.06 17.29 9.93
CA ARG A 54 -6.53 17.25 10.05
C ARG A 54 -7.01 17.40 11.50
N LEU A 55 -6.22 16.93 12.46
CA LEU A 55 -6.53 16.98 13.90
C LEU A 55 -5.85 18.15 14.61
N HIS A 56 -4.74 18.64 14.06
CA HIS A 56 -3.92 19.71 14.63
C HIS A 56 -3.42 20.65 13.50
N PRO A 57 -4.25 21.60 13.03
CA PRO A 57 -3.97 22.45 11.88
C PRO A 57 -2.62 23.20 11.88
N PRO A 58 -2.02 23.59 13.02
CA PRO A 58 -0.67 24.18 13.03
C PRO A 58 0.43 23.29 12.41
N VAL A 59 0.23 21.97 12.32
CA VAL A 59 1.18 21.03 11.70
C VAL A 59 1.29 21.23 10.18
N SER A 60 0.32 21.88 9.53
CA SER A 60 0.32 22.14 8.08
C SER A 60 1.56 22.91 7.60
N ARG A 61 2.11 23.82 8.41
CA ARG A 61 3.35 24.54 8.05
C ARG A 61 4.55 23.61 7.96
N LEU A 62 4.61 22.59 8.83
CA LEU A 62 5.66 21.58 8.79
C LEU A 62 5.50 20.67 7.58
N SER A 63 4.26 20.28 7.28
CA SER A 63 3.92 19.55 6.04
C SER A 63 4.41 20.29 4.80
N GLN A 64 4.16 21.61 4.70
CA GLN A 64 4.62 22.44 3.57
C GLN A 64 6.15 22.50 3.47
N ARG A 65 6.86 22.61 4.59
CA ARG A 65 8.33 22.62 4.59
C ARG A 65 8.92 21.29 4.13
N VAL A 66 8.34 20.17 4.56
CA VAL A 66 8.77 18.83 4.12
C VAL A 66 8.47 18.63 2.63
N ALA A 67 7.31 19.08 2.15
CA ALA A 67 6.98 19.08 0.73
C ALA A 67 7.97 19.92 -0.11
N GLY A 68 8.33 21.13 0.34
CA GLY A 68 9.33 21.96 -0.33
C GLY A 68 10.71 21.30 -0.40
N TRP A 69 11.15 20.67 0.69
CA TRP A 69 12.40 19.91 0.73
C TRP A 69 12.40 18.71 -0.23
N LEU A 70 11.27 18.00 -0.37
CA LEU A 70 11.11 16.93 -1.36
C LEU A 70 11.10 17.47 -2.79
N GLY A 71 10.57 18.69 -3.02
CA GLY A 71 10.48 19.35 -4.33
C GLY A 71 11.82 19.54 -5.05
N GLU A 72 12.90 19.67 -4.28
CA GLU A 72 14.25 19.91 -4.79
C GLU A 72 15.01 18.62 -5.14
N ARG A 73 14.40 17.44 -4.89
CA ARG A 73 15.08 16.14 -5.00
C ARG A 73 14.54 15.32 -6.15
N ARG A 74 15.45 14.55 -6.76
CA ARG A 74 15.11 13.50 -7.72
C ARG A 74 15.13 12.16 -7.01
N PHE A 75 14.24 11.28 -7.42
CA PHE A 75 14.16 9.92 -6.93
C PHE A 75 14.96 9.03 -7.88
N GLU A 76 15.97 8.34 -7.33
CA GLU A 76 16.78 7.38 -8.08
C GLU A 76 16.09 6.00 -8.15
N GLU A 77 15.25 5.70 -7.16
CA GLU A 77 14.44 4.49 -7.09
C GLU A 77 12.95 4.84 -7.32
N PHE A 78 12.24 3.95 -8.01
CA PHE A 78 10.81 4.11 -8.32
C PHE A 78 9.90 3.28 -7.44
N ASP A 79 10.46 2.64 -6.42
CA ASP A 79 9.70 1.80 -5.51
C ASP A 79 8.80 2.67 -4.58
N LEU A 80 7.87 2.02 -3.90
CA LEU A 80 6.97 2.61 -2.92
C LEU A 80 7.67 2.84 -1.58
N ILE A 81 8.66 2.03 -1.24
CA ILE A 81 9.30 2.01 0.08
C ILE A 81 10.24 3.21 0.21
N SER A 82 11.23 3.29 -0.66
CA SER A 82 12.30 4.29 -0.74
C SER A 82 12.12 5.29 -1.89
N GLY A 83 11.28 4.98 -2.89
CA GLY A 83 11.26 5.67 -4.18
C GLY A 83 10.10 6.64 -4.47
N ALA A 84 10.03 7.06 -5.74
CA ALA A 84 9.13 8.11 -6.23
C ALA A 84 7.64 7.81 -6.04
N VAL A 85 7.24 6.55 -6.14
CA VAL A 85 5.85 6.12 -5.97
C VAL A 85 5.34 6.44 -4.57
N GLY A 86 6.16 6.13 -3.57
CA GLY A 86 5.86 6.45 -2.18
C GLY A 86 5.69 7.94 -1.95
N ALA A 87 6.54 8.76 -2.58
CA ALA A 87 6.41 10.21 -2.51
C ALA A 87 5.12 10.72 -3.13
N CYS A 88 4.74 10.23 -4.31
CA CYS A 88 3.52 10.69 -4.95
C CYS A 88 2.26 10.26 -4.18
N LEU A 89 2.23 9.08 -3.55
CA LEU A 89 1.15 8.71 -2.63
C LEU A 89 1.08 9.61 -1.39
N ALA A 90 2.20 10.19 -0.97
CA ALA A 90 2.25 11.20 0.07
C ALA A 90 1.78 12.60 -0.39
N GLY A 91 1.34 12.75 -1.64
CA GLY A 91 0.85 14.01 -2.21
C GLY A 91 1.93 14.82 -2.94
N TYR A 92 3.02 14.18 -3.35
CA TYR A 92 4.07 14.81 -4.14
C TYR A 92 3.79 14.74 -5.65
N GLU A 93 3.59 15.89 -6.29
CA GLU A 93 3.31 15.96 -7.73
C GLU A 93 4.60 16.11 -8.52
N GLN A 94 5.19 14.98 -8.95
CA GLN A 94 6.17 14.98 -10.04
C GLN A 94 5.84 13.90 -11.07
N PRO A 95 6.10 14.16 -12.37
CA PRO A 95 6.04 13.12 -13.38
C PRO A 95 7.14 12.10 -13.10
N VAL A 96 6.72 10.84 -12.89
CA VAL A 96 7.64 9.74 -12.65
C VAL A 96 7.96 9.09 -13.99
N TRP A 97 9.22 9.16 -14.40
CA TRP A 97 9.76 8.41 -15.54
C TRP A 97 10.19 7.03 -15.05
N PHE A 98 9.99 5.98 -15.84
CA PHE A 98 10.29 4.60 -15.43
C PHE A 98 11.06 3.86 -16.54
N ASP A 99 12.25 3.32 -16.23
CA ASP A 99 12.98 2.39 -17.10
C ASP A 99 13.22 0.99 -16.50
N GLY A 100 12.66 0.73 -15.32
CA GLY A 100 12.91 -0.51 -14.58
C GLY A 100 12.25 -1.75 -15.19
N GLU A 101 12.65 -2.93 -14.71
CA GLU A 101 12.04 -4.20 -15.11
C GLU A 101 10.93 -4.67 -14.15
N ASP A 102 10.89 -4.12 -12.94
CA ASP A 102 9.95 -4.49 -11.90
C ASP A 102 8.53 -3.98 -12.18
N THR A 103 7.52 -4.84 -11.97
CA THR A 103 6.14 -4.57 -12.41
C THR A 103 5.19 -4.19 -11.28
N GLY A 104 5.50 -4.47 -10.02
CA GLY A 104 4.54 -4.39 -8.91
C GLY A 104 4.29 -3.03 -8.28
N MET A 105 3.35 -2.99 -7.34
CA MET A 105 2.96 -1.75 -6.66
C MET A 105 4.05 -1.19 -5.76
N ALA A 106 4.80 -2.07 -5.09
CA ALA A 106 5.80 -1.61 -4.14
C ALA A 106 7.17 -1.39 -4.75
N HIS A 107 7.49 -1.97 -5.90
CA HIS A 107 8.84 -1.90 -6.48
C HIS A 107 8.90 -1.54 -7.96
N GLY A 108 7.78 -1.17 -8.59
CA GLY A 108 7.74 -1.13 -10.03
C GLY A 108 6.71 -0.23 -10.67
N ALA A 109 6.55 -0.47 -11.97
CA ALA A 109 5.68 0.30 -12.87
C ALA A 109 4.23 0.43 -12.37
N ALA A 110 3.66 -0.57 -11.70
CA ALA A 110 2.28 -0.47 -11.21
C ALA A 110 2.13 0.61 -10.13
N GLY A 111 3.12 0.75 -9.24
CA GLY A 111 3.14 1.83 -8.26
C GLY A 111 3.15 3.19 -8.94
N VAL A 112 3.98 3.35 -9.98
CA VAL A 112 4.08 4.58 -10.77
C VAL A 112 2.75 4.88 -11.46
N LEU A 113 2.13 3.86 -12.05
CA LEU A 113 0.89 4.01 -12.77
C LEU A 113 -0.27 4.49 -11.87
N VAL A 114 -0.30 4.07 -10.59
CA VAL A 114 -1.32 4.53 -9.63
C VAL A 114 -1.24 6.03 -9.35
N VAL A 115 -0.04 6.58 -9.32
CA VAL A 115 0.19 7.99 -8.94
C VAL A 115 0.35 8.91 -10.15
N SER A 116 0.79 8.39 -11.29
CA SER A 116 0.99 9.11 -12.53
C SER A 116 0.49 8.24 -13.70
N PRO A 117 -0.82 8.24 -13.98
CA PRO A 117 -1.39 7.47 -15.09
C PRO A 117 -0.79 7.91 -16.43
N GLN A 118 -0.19 6.97 -17.15
CA GLN A 118 0.47 7.21 -18.45
C GLN A 118 0.04 6.11 -19.45
N PRO A 119 -0.42 6.46 -20.66
CA PRO A 119 -0.80 5.47 -21.68
C PRO A 119 0.32 4.50 -22.05
N GLU A 120 1.56 4.98 -22.14
CA GLU A 120 2.74 4.20 -22.49
C GLU A 120 3.05 3.16 -21.41
N LEU A 121 2.97 3.57 -20.14
CA LEU A 121 3.20 2.70 -18.99
C LEU A 121 2.08 1.65 -18.85
N THR A 122 0.84 2.04 -19.14
CA THR A 122 -0.31 1.11 -19.21
C THR A 122 -0.05 0.02 -20.25
N ALA A 123 0.31 0.40 -21.48
CA ALA A 123 0.62 -0.54 -22.55
C ALA A 123 1.82 -1.45 -22.22
N TRP A 124 2.84 -0.91 -21.53
CA TRP A 124 4.01 -1.66 -21.10
C TRP A 124 3.66 -2.71 -20.03
N LEU A 125 2.85 -2.34 -19.03
CA LEU A 125 2.39 -3.24 -17.96
C LEU A 125 1.53 -4.38 -18.50
N LEU A 126 0.61 -4.08 -19.43
CA LEU A 126 -0.25 -5.09 -20.04
C LEU A 126 0.55 -6.20 -20.73
N LYS A 127 1.67 -5.87 -21.38
CA LYS A 127 2.54 -6.88 -22.03
C LYS A 127 3.24 -7.78 -21.02
N ARG A 128 3.48 -7.31 -19.80
CA ARG A 128 4.24 -8.04 -18.76
C ARG A 128 3.36 -8.76 -17.74
N ALA A 129 2.12 -8.31 -17.55
CA ALA A 129 1.16 -8.94 -16.65
C ALA A 129 0.83 -10.40 -17.04
N TYR A 130 1.00 -10.78 -18.31
CA TYR A 130 0.73 -12.14 -18.81
C TYR A 130 1.92 -13.11 -18.74
N VAL A 131 3.09 -12.66 -18.31
CA VAL A 131 4.26 -13.56 -18.21
C VAL A 131 4.08 -14.41 -16.96
N GLY A 132 4.27 -15.73 -17.07
CA GLY A 132 4.02 -16.76 -16.04
C GLY A 132 4.80 -16.61 -14.73
N GLN A 133 4.60 -15.49 -14.04
CA GLN A 133 5.25 -15.15 -12.78
C GLN A 133 4.72 -16.08 -11.70
N ARG A 134 5.63 -16.87 -11.11
CA ARG A 134 5.29 -17.71 -9.96
C ARG A 134 4.95 -16.84 -8.75
N ARG A 135 5.69 -15.76 -8.51
CA ARG A 135 5.49 -14.91 -7.34
C ARG A 135 4.38 -13.89 -7.61
N GLN A 136 3.31 -13.95 -6.81
CA GLN A 136 2.18 -13.03 -6.92
C GLN A 136 1.92 -12.40 -5.55
N GLY A 137 2.01 -11.07 -5.48
CA GLY A 137 1.73 -10.31 -4.27
C GLY A 137 1.24 -8.91 -4.60
N TRP A 138 1.08 -8.08 -3.59
CA TRP A 138 0.83 -6.67 -3.83
C TRP A 138 2.12 -5.97 -4.31
N CYS A 139 3.27 -6.27 -3.69
CA CYS A 139 4.54 -5.61 -3.99
C CYS A 139 5.11 -5.93 -5.37
N TYR A 140 4.77 -7.09 -5.94
CA TYR A 140 5.15 -7.58 -7.27
C TYR A 140 4.03 -8.38 -7.92
N GLY A 141 4.03 -8.41 -9.26
CA GLY A 141 3.15 -9.28 -10.02
C GLY A 141 1.71 -8.78 -10.14
N VAL A 142 0.86 -9.69 -10.60
CA VAL A 142 -0.48 -9.42 -11.13
C VAL A 142 -1.40 -8.74 -10.13
N PRO A 143 -1.47 -9.09 -8.83
CA PRO A 143 -2.39 -8.44 -7.91
C PRO A 143 -2.17 -6.91 -7.84
N GLY A 144 -0.93 -6.46 -7.70
CA GLY A 144 -0.64 -5.02 -7.73
C GLY A 144 -0.91 -4.38 -9.10
N ILE A 145 -0.53 -5.07 -10.18
CA ILE A 145 -0.70 -4.56 -11.56
C ILE A 145 -2.17 -4.36 -11.92
N THR A 146 -3.05 -5.30 -11.56
CA THR A 146 -4.49 -5.21 -11.89
C THR A 146 -5.12 -3.98 -11.27
N TRP A 147 -4.81 -3.71 -10.00
CA TRP A 147 -5.33 -2.54 -9.32
C TRP A 147 -4.76 -1.23 -9.89
N ALA A 148 -3.49 -1.22 -10.27
CA ALA A 148 -2.89 -0.05 -10.93
C ALA A 148 -3.56 0.27 -12.27
N LEU A 149 -3.77 -0.75 -13.10
CA LEU A 149 -4.48 -0.62 -14.38
C LEU A 149 -5.92 -0.15 -14.17
N TRP A 150 -6.59 -0.65 -13.14
CA TRP A 150 -7.95 -0.21 -12.78
C TRP A 150 -7.98 1.29 -12.47
N ASN A 151 -7.07 1.77 -11.62
CA ASN A 151 -6.99 3.20 -11.26
C ASN A 151 -6.60 4.10 -12.43
N ALA A 152 -5.77 3.61 -13.35
CA ALA A 152 -5.40 4.34 -14.57
C ALA A 152 -6.51 4.38 -15.63
N GLY A 153 -7.66 3.73 -15.38
CA GLY A 153 -8.81 3.72 -16.29
C GLY A 153 -8.81 2.58 -17.31
N ALA A 154 -7.80 1.70 -17.30
CA ALA A 154 -7.75 0.48 -18.12
C ALA A 154 -8.63 -0.64 -17.53
N ARG A 155 -9.89 -0.33 -17.21
CA ARG A 155 -10.81 -1.17 -16.43
C ARG A 155 -11.05 -2.54 -17.07
N THR A 156 -11.26 -2.60 -18.38
CA THR A 156 -11.52 -3.86 -19.10
C THR A 156 -10.36 -4.83 -18.97
N ASP A 157 -9.13 -4.36 -19.13
CA ASP A 157 -7.95 -5.19 -19.01
C ASP A 157 -7.67 -5.59 -17.55
N ALA A 158 -7.87 -4.67 -16.61
CA ALA A 158 -7.78 -4.95 -15.18
C ALA A 158 -8.75 -6.07 -14.76
N VAL A 159 -10.01 -6.02 -15.21
CA VAL A 159 -11.01 -7.08 -14.96
C VAL A 159 -10.59 -8.41 -15.58
N ARG A 160 -10.08 -8.39 -16.81
CA ARG A 160 -9.63 -9.61 -17.50
C ARG A 160 -8.49 -10.29 -16.74
N LEU A 161 -7.49 -9.50 -16.32
CA LEU A 161 -6.36 -9.98 -15.53
C LEU A 161 -6.79 -10.44 -14.12
N MET A 162 -7.67 -9.69 -13.45
CA MET A 162 -8.17 -10.08 -12.13
C MET A 162 -8.96 -11.39 -12.19
N ARG A 163 -9.80 -11.59 -13.21
CA ARG A 163 -10.50 -12.87 -13.41
C ARG A 163 -9.53 -14.04 -13.64
N SER A 164 -8.50 -13.83 -14.45
CA SER A 164 -7.45 -14.83 -14.65
C SER A 164 -6.74 -15.16 -13.33
N LEU A 165 -6.42 -14.15 -12.52
CA LEU A 165 -5.84 -14.32 -11.20
C LEU A 165 -6.77 -15.16 -10.31
N CYS A 166 -8.05 -14.79 -10.17
CA CYS A 166 -9.01 -15.56 -9.36
C CYS A 166 -9.17 -17.03 -9.79
N GLN A 167 -8.97 -17.34 -11.07
CA GLN A 167 -9.10 -18.70 -11.60
C GLN A 167 -7.84 -19.55 -11.40
N THR A 168 -6.67 -18.93 -11.27
CA THR A 168 -5.38 -19.63 -11.34
C THR A 168 -4.52 -19.46 -10.09
N PHE A 169 -4.91 -18.58 -9.18
CA PHE A 169 -4.17 -18.33 -7.96
C PHE A 169 -4.20 -19.55 -7.04
N ASP A 170 -3.01 -20.07 -6.76
CA ASP A 170 -2.77 -21.14 -5.81
C ASP A 170 -1.84 -20.59 -4.72
N PRO A 171 -2.29 -20.48 -3.46
CA PRO A 171 -1.49 -19.91 -2.38
C PRO A 171 -0.15 -20.64 -2.15
N ASP A 172 -0.10 -21.94 -2.41
CA ASP A 172 1.10 -22.76 -2.18
C ASP A 172 2.14 -22.61 -3.30
N VAL A 173 1.69 -22.21 -4.49
CA VAL A 173 2.55 -21.93 -5.65
C VAL A 173 2.92 -20.46 -5.74
N ASN A 174 1.98 -19.57 -5.39
CA ASN A 174 2.05 -18.16 -5.73
C ASN A 174 2.58 -17.26 -4.62
N LEU A 175 2.32 -17.61 -3.36
CA LEU A 175 2.88 -16.88 -2.23
C LEU A 175 4.34 -17.29 -2.04
N TYR A 176 5.19 -16.31 -1.79
CA TYR A 176 6.64 -16.48 -1.68
C TYR A 176 7.10 -16.32 -0.24
N GLY A 177 8.21 -16.97 0.10
CA GLY A 177 8.83 -16.89 1.43
C GLY A 177 8.51 -18.10 2.31
N ARG A 178 8.99 -18.03 3.56
CA ARG A 178 8.67 -19.02 4.61
C ARG A 178 7.21 -18.85 5.04
N ASP A 179 6.70 -19.81 5.81
CA ASP A 179 5.27 -19.88 6.14
C ASP A 179 4.72 -18.60 6.78
N ALA A 180 5.46 -17.99 7.72
CA ALA A 180 5.08 -16.70 8.29
C ALA A 180 5.17 -15.56 7.24
N ASP A 181 6.25 -15.49 6.45
CA ASP A 181 6.43 -14.44 5.43
C ASP A 181 5.24 -14.38 4.44
N ARG A 182 4.61 -15.53 4.16
CA ARG A 182 3.43 -15.67 3.28
C ARG A 182 2.16 -15.06 3.85
N LEU A 183 2.11 -14.64 5.11
CA LEU A 183 0.94 -13.99 5.71
C LEU A 183 0.89 -12.48 5.43
N GLY A 184 2.05 -11.83 5.30
CA GLY A 184 2.20 -10.37 5.28
C GLY A 184 1.50 -9.65 4.11
N ILE A 185 1.46 -8.32 4.17
CA ILE A 185 0.88 -7.48 3.11
C ILE A 185 1.78 -7.41 1.88
N CYS A 186 3.10 -7.31 2.09
CA CYS A 186 4.05 -7.05 1.01
C CYS A 186 3.90 -8.06 -0.13
N HIS A 187 4.12 -9.33 0.18
CA HIS A 187 4.12 -10.44 -0.77
C HIS A 187 3.28 -11.64 -0.32
N GLY A 188 2.46 -11.46 0.71
CA GLY A 188 1.67 -12.52 1.32
C GLY A 188 0.17 -12.40 1.06
N ALA A 189 -0.56 -13.30 1.70
CA ALA A 189 -2.00 -13.44 1.58
C ALA A 189 -2.75 -12.16 1.97
N ALA A 190 -2.31 -11.41 2.99
CA ALA A 190 -2.98 -10.18 3.40
C ALA A 190 -2.99 -9.12 2.27
N GLY A 191 -1.91 -9.01 1.49
CA GLY A 191 -1.85 -8.07 0.36
C GLY A 191 -2.79 -8.49 -0.78
N VAL A 192 -2.79 -9.77 -1.13
CA VAL A 192 -3.67 -10.34 -2.16
C VAL A 192 -5.14 -10.22 -1.75
N MET A 193 -5.45 -10.47 -0.47
CA MET A 193 -6.78 -10.29 0.11
C MET A 193 -7.28 -8.86 -0.06
N LEU A 194 -6.46 -7.86 0.26
CA LEU A 194 -6.84 -6.44 0.13
C LEU A 194 -7.09 -6.03 -1.31
N ILE A 195 -6.31 -6.54 -2.27
CA ILE A 195 -6.56 -6.34 -3.70
C ILE A 195 -7.88 -6.99 -4.12
N ALA A 196 -8.10 -8.24 -3.72
CA ALA A 196 -9.32 -8.96 -4.03
C ALA A 196 -10.54 -8.24 -3.46
N ASP A 197 -10.48 -7.80 -2.20
CA ASP A 197 -11.53 -7.02 -1.55
C ASP A 197 -11.81 -5.69 -2.28
N ALA A 198 -10.77 -4.98 -2.72
CA ALA A 198 -10.96 -3.77 -3.52
C ALA A 198 -11.78 -4.05 -4.79
N PHE A 199 -11.52 -5.18 -5.47
CA PHE A 199 -12.30 -5.62 -6.64
C PHE A 199 -13.69 -6.17 -6.31
N VAL A 200 -13.90 -6.76 -5.13
CA VAL A 200 -15.23 -7.13 -4.64
C VAL A 200 -16.12 -5.88 -4.55
N ARG A 201 -15.58 -4.79 -4.00
CA ARG A 201 -16.32 -3.54 -3.84
C ARG A 201 -16.65 -2.85 -5.17
N GLU A 202 -15.84 -3.10 -6.19
CA GLU A 202 -16.11 -2.65 -7.57
C GLU A 202 -17.02 -3.62 -8.36
N GLY A 203 -17.50 -4.70 -7.73
CA GLY A 203 -18.46 -5.64 -8.34
C GLY A 203 -17.83 -6.62 -9.34
N VAL A 204 -16.51 -6.87 -9.28
CA VAL A 204 -15.84 -7.79 -10.20
C VAL A 204 -16.11 -9.25 -9.82
N THR A 205 -16.72 -9.98 -10.76
CA THR A 205 -17.04 -11.41 -10.60
C THR A 205 -15.79 -12.25 -10.27
N GLY A 206 -15.91 -13.11 -9.26
CA GLY A 206 -14.85 -14.03 -8.83
C GLY A 206 -13.87 -13.44 -7.80
N ALA A 207 -13.85 -12.12 -7.61
CA ALA A 207 -12.97 -11.50 -6.61
C ALA A 207 -13.33 -11.93 -5.17
N VAL A 208 -14.61 -12.19 -4.90
CA VAL A 208 -15.09 -12.71 -3.60
C VAL A 208 -14.41 -14.03 -3.26
N GLY A 209 -14.33 -14.96 -4.22
CA GLY A 209 -13.71 -16.26 -4.00
C GLY A 209 -12.23 -16.17 -3.64
N LEU A 210 -11.48 -15.28 -4.32
CA LEU A 210 -10.07 -15.06 -3.98
C LEU A 210 -9.89 -14.38 -2.61
N ARG A 211 -10.74 -13.39 -2.28
CA ARG A 211 -10.72 -12.74 -0.97
C ARG A 211 -10.99 -13.77 0.14
N ASP A 212 -12.05 -14.55 0.00
CA ASP A 212 -12.49 -15.50 1.03
C ASP A 212 -11.49 -16.67 1.17
N LEU A 213 -10.83 -17.08 0.07
CA LEU A 213 -9.70 -18.00 0.09
C LEU A 213 -8.54 -17.45 0.93
N MET A 214 -8.19 -16.17 0.76
CA MET A 214 -7.12 -15.54 1.54
C MET A 214 -7.51 -15.30 3.00
N ILE A 215 -8.78 -14.98 3.28
CA ILE A 215 -9.29 -14.93 4.66
C ILE A 215 -9.07 -16.29 5.32
N THR A 216 -9.55 -17.37 4.69
CA THR A 216 -9.39 -18.75 5.21
C THR A 216 -7.92 -19.09 5.41
N TYR A 217 -7.07 -18.80 4.41
CA TYR A 217 -5.63 -19.06 4.49
C TYR A 217 -4.96 -18.38 5.69
N LEU A 218 -5.34 -17.12 5.98
CA LEU A 218 -4.84 -16.34 7.11
C LEU A 218 -5.41 -16.83 8.45
N THR A 219 -6.71 -17.10 8.52
CA THR A 219 -7.37 -17.52 9.77
C THR A 219 -6.91 -18.90 10.23
N ASP A 220 -6.62 -19.81 9.29
CA ASP A 220 -6.10 -21.14 9.58
C ASP A 220 -4.65 -21.12 10.10
N ARG A 221 -3.96 -19.98 10.01
CA ARG A 221 -2.53 -19.81 10.32
C ARG A 221 -2.26 -18.69 11.33
N LEU A 222 -3.26 -18.31 12.13
CA LEU A 222 -3.10 -17.26 13.15
C LEU A 222 -2.09 -17.64 14.24
N ASP A 223 -1.81 -18.93 14.40
CA ASP A 223 -0.77 -19.45 15.29
C ASP A 223 0.65 -19.04 14.87
N LEU A 224 0.86 -18.67 13.60
CA LEU A 224 2.15 -18.18 13.09
C LEU A 224 2.37 -16.68 13.28
N LEU A 225 1.37 -15.92 13.75
CA LEU A 225 1.50 -14.47 13.95
C LEU A 225 2.66 -14.06 14.88
N PRO A 226 2.96 -14.77 15.98
CA PRO A 226 4.09 -14.42 16.85
C PRO A 226 5.47 -14.50 16.18
N ASP A 227 5.59 -15.21 15.06
CA ASP A 227 6.84 -15.34 14.29
C ASP A 227 7.04 -14.21 13.27
N LEU A 228 6.04 -13.36 13.09
CA LEU A 228 6.11 -12.17 12.25
C LEU A 228 6.82 -11.02 12.97
N ASP A 229 7.35 -10.07 12.20
CA ASP A 229 7.85 -8.83 12.77
C ASP A 229 6.72 -7.89 13.24
N ASP A 230 7.09 -6.74 13.80
CA ASP A 230 6.14 -5.73 14.30
C ASP A 230 5.76 -4.67 13.24
N THR A 231 6.09 -4.91 11.96
CA THR A 231 5.90 -3.91 10.90
C THR A 231 4.54 -4.04 10.22
N LEU A 232 4.14 -2.99 9.49
CA LEU A 232 2.88 -3.02 8.74
C LEU A 232 2.94 -3.96 7.53
N LEU A 233 4.08 -4.05 6.85
CA LEU A 233 4.14 -4.74 5.55
C LEU A 233 4.43 -6.23 5.68
N LEU A 234 5.19 -6.62 6.69
CA LEU A 234 5.62 -8.01 6.92
C LEU A 234 5.12 -8.56 8.25
N GLY A 235 4.56 -7.72 9.11
CA GLY A 235 4.30 -8.05 10.49
C GLY A 235 2.85 -8.40 10.82
N ALA A 236 2.67 -8.95 12.02
CA ALA A 236 1.35 -9.26 12.57
C ALA A 236 0.38 -8.06 12.59
N PRO A 237 0.82 -6.81 12.91
CA PRO A 237 -0.05 -5.65 12.85
C PRO A 237 -0.67 -5.42 11.45
N GLY A 238 0.09 -5.69 10.39
CA GLY A 238 -0.40 -5.61 9.01
C GLY A 238 -1.46 -6.64 8.69
N VAL A 239 -1.20 -7.91 9.03
CA VAL A 239 -2.12 -9.02 8.80
C VAL A 239 -3.45 -8.77 9.51
N LEU A 240 -3.41 -8.42 10.80
CA LEU A 240 -4.60 -8.14 11.59
C LEU A 240 -5.35 -6.90 11.06
N SER A 241 -4.63 -5.83 10.70
CA SER A 241 -5.25 -4.65 10.08
C SER A 241 -5.99 -5.01 8.80
N ALA A 242 -5.40 -5.86 7.96
CA ALA A 242 -6.02 -6.31 6.72
C ALA A 242 -7.29 -7.13 6.98
N LEU A 243 -7.25 -8.09 7.92
CA LEU A 243 -8.41 -8.90 8.31
C LEU A 243 -9.55 -8.02 8.86
N PHE A 244 -9.24 -7.10 9.77
CA PHE A 244 -10.27 -6.18 10.28
C PHE A 244 -10.82 -5.27 9.16
N THR A 245 -9.99 -4.88 8.19
CA THR A 245 -10.42 -4.01 7.08
C THR A 245 -11.43 -4.67 6.15
N VAL A 246 -11.33 -6.00 5.94
CA VAL A 246 -12.33 -6.75 5.16
C VAL A 246 -13.60 -7.05 5.96
N GLU A 247 -13.53 -6.95 7.29
CA GLU A 247 -14.65 -6.99 8.25
C GLU A 247 -15.18 -5.58 8.60
N ASP A 248 -15.15 -4.66 7.64
CA ASP A 248 -15.68 -3.28 7.75
C ASP A 248 -14.97 -2.32 8.74
N ALA A 249 -13.75 -2.62 9.19
CA ALA A 249 -12.95 -1.62 9.92
C ALA A 249 -12.48 -0.46 9.01
N ASP A 250 -11.93 0.60 9.63
CA ASP A 250 -11.50 1.81 8.91
C ASP A 250 -10.50 1.49 7.78
N ARG A 251 -10.90 1.87 6.56
CA ARG A 251 -10.13 1.65 5.32
C ARG A 251 -9.19 2.79 4.98
N THR A 252 -9.20 3.89 5.75
CA THR A 252 -8.49 5.13 5.43
C THR A 252 -6.96 4.92 5.29
N TRP A 253 -6.40 3.87 5.88
CA TRP A 253 -4.98 3.53 5.79
C TRP A 253 -4.61 2.84 4.47
N LEU A 254 -5.57 2.29 3.72
CA LEU A 254 -5.35 1.60 2.45
C LEU A 254 -4.67 2.47 1.39
N ARG A 255 -4.80 3.80 1.49
CA ARG A 255 -4.08 4.74 0.62
C ARG A 255 -2.56 4.63 0.75
N CYS A 256 -2.03 4.17 1.90
CA CYS A 256 -0.60 3.88 2.06
C CYS A 256 -0.14 2.77 1.10
N LEU A 257 -1.08 1.91 0.68
CA LEU A 257 -0.85 0.80 -0.24
C LEU A 257 -1.27 1.13 -1.68
N GLY A 258 -1.65 2.38 -1.95
CA GLY A 258 -2.25 2.77 -3.24
C GLY A 258 -3.65 2.20 -3.47
N LEU A 259 -4.33 1.72 -2.42
CA LEU A 259 -5.69 1.18 -2.45
C LEU A 259 -6.71 2.22 -1.98
N ARG A 260 -7.99 2.04 -2.33
CA ARG A 260 -9.11 2.94 -1.98
C ARG A 260 -10.31 2.16 -1.45
#